data_AF-C3Z4C9-F1
#
_entry.id   AF-C3Z4C9-F1
#
_cell.length_a   1.000
_cell.length_b   1.000
_cell.length_c   1.000
_cell.angle_alpha   90.00
_cell.angle_beta   90.00
_cell.angle_gamma   90.00
#
_symmetry.space_group_name_H-M   'P 1'
#
loop_
_entity.id
_entity.type
_entity.pdbx_description
1 polymer ?
#
loop_
_entity_poly.entity_id
_entity_poly.type
_entity_poly.pdbx_seq_one_letter_code
_entity_poly.pdbx_strand_id
1 'polypeptide(L)' 'NGGDYRGNVSVTESGLSCQPWDSQSPHRHVYTPADYPQGGLEQNFCRNPDGKNRPWCFTTDPSVRFEYCNVSLCQCE' A
#
# COMPACT_ATOMS: atom_id res chain seq x y z
N ASN A 1 9.34 -12.43 -6.25
CA ASN A 1 8.45 -12.21 -5.09
C ASN A 1 8.74 -10.83 -4.54
N GLY A 2 7.87 -9.85 -4.78
CA GLY A 2 8.06 -8.45 -4.34
C GLY A 2 8.01 -8.23 -2.82
N GLY A 3 8.42 -9.22 -2.02
CA GLY A 3 8.53 -9.13 -0.56
C GLY A 3 9.64 -8.19 -0.10
N ASP A 4 10.69 -8.01 -0.91
CA ASP A 4 11.78 -7.05 -0.66
C ASP A 4 11.58 -5.69 -1.35
N TYR A 5 10.38 -5.41 -1.88
CA TYR A 5 10.13 -4.14 -2.55
C TYR A 5 10.05 -2.98 -1.54
N ARG A 6 11.20 -2.34 -1.28
CA ARG A 6 11.32 -1.09 -0.53
C ARG A 6 11.05 0.15 -1.39
N GLY A 7 10.23 0.03 -2.44
CA GLY A 7 9.83 1.20 -3.20
C GLY A 7 8.97 2.14 -2.36
N ASN A 8 9.20 3.44 -2.55
CA ASN A 8 8.42 4.53 -1.98
C ASN A 8 7.17 4.86 -2.81
N VAL A 9 6.67 3.87 -3.56
CA VAL A 9 5.47 4.02 -4.39
C VAL A 9 4.28 4.25 -3.48
N SER A 10 3.67 5.40 -3.67
CA SER A 10 2.52 5.91 -2.91
C SER A 10 1.38 6.27 -3.86
N VAL A 11 1.40 5.70 -5.06
CA VAL A 11 0.41 5.88 -6.12
C VAL A 11 -0.03 4.52 -6.66
N THR A 12 -1.32 4.41 -6.94
CA THR A 12 -1.94 3.19 -7.45
C THR A 12 -1.71 3.04 -8.96
N GLU A 13 -2.10 1.90 -9.54
CA GLU A 13 -2.04 1.68 -11.00
C GLU A 13 -2.87 2.71 -11.78
N SER A 14 -3.99 3.18 -11.23
CA SER A 14 -4.81 4.24 -11.84
C SER A 14 -4.27 5.66 -11.59
N GLY A 15 -3.15 5.79 -10.85
CA GLY A 15 -2.56 7.09 -10.49
C GLY A 15 -3.23 7.79 -9.30
N LEU A 16 -4.04 7.08 -8.52
CA LEU A 16 -4.62 7.62 -7.28
C LEU A 16 -3.58 7.63 -6.17
N SER A 17 -3.64 8.63 -5.31
CA SER A 17 -2.74 8.71 -4.15
C SER A 17 -3.14 7.67 -3.11
N CYS A 18 -2.14 6.98 -2.57
CA CYS A 18 -2.33 6.05 -1.46
C CYS A 18 -2.65 6.82 -0.18
N GLN A 19 -3.68 6.36 0.52
CA GLN A 19 -3.99 6.73 1.88
C GLN A 19 -2.92 6.16 2.83
N PRO A 20 -2.46 6.94 3.82
CA PRO A 20 -1.55 6.44 4.85
C PRO A 20 -2.15 5.27 5.64
N TRP A 21 -1.36 4.26 5.96
CA TRP A 21 -1.80 3.13 6.79
C TRP A 21 -2.07 3.52 8.24
N ASP A 22 -1.49 4.63 8.70
CA ASP A 22 -1.83 5.25 9.99
C ASP A 22 -3.15 6.06 9.91
N SER A 23 -3.56 6.45 8.71
CA SER A 23 -4.79 7.22 8.49
C SER A 23 -6.01 6.30 8.40
N GLN A 24 -7.07 6.70 9.09
CA GLN A 24 -8.36 6.02 9.07
C GLN A 24 -9.40 6.71 8.17
N SER A 25 -8.96 7.69 7.39
CA SER A 25 -9.79 8.51 6.51
C SER A 25 -9.16 8.66 5.13
N PRO A 26 -9.96 8.61 4.03
CA PRO A 26 -11.41 8.37 3.98
C PRO A 26 -11.85 6.92 4.27
N HIS A 27 -10.96 5.94 4.17
CA HIS A 27 -11.30 4.53 4.37
C HIS A 27 -10.78 4.02 5.70
N ARG A 28 -11.71 3.71 6.61
CA ARG A 28 -11.36 3.07 7.88
C ARG A 28 -10.95 1.60 7.67
N HIS A 29 -9.84 1.18 8.26
CA HIS A 29 -9.28 -0.17 8.09
C HIS A 29 -8.54 -0.69 9.33
N VAL A 30 -8.40 -2.01 9.42
CA VAL A 30 -7.68 -2.70 10.52
C VAL A 30 -6.18 -2.83 10.29
N TYR A 31 -5.71 -2.55 9.08
CA TYR A 31 -4.29 -2.66 8.70
C TYR A 31 -3.49 -1.43 9.14
N THR A 32 -3.36 -1.22 10.46
CA THR A 32 -2.53 -0.12 10.99
C THR A 32 -1.14 -0.62 11.33
N PRO A 33 -0.10 0.25 11.37
CA PRO A 33 1.21 -0.14 11.88
C PRO A 33 1.16 -0.62 13.35
N ALA A 34 0.15 -0.22 14.12
CA ALA A 34 -0.06 -0.71 15.49
C ALA A 34 -0.56 -2.16 15.53
N ASP A 35 -1.50 -2.53 14.65
CA ASP A 35 -2.06 -3.88 14.57
C ASP A 35 -1.18 -4.85 13.75
N TYR A 36 -0.47 -4.34 12.75
CA TYR A 36 0.38 -5.12 11.84
C TYR A 36 1.83 -4.58 11.78
N PRO A 37 2.58 -4.66 12.89
CA PRO A 37 3.96 -4.17 12.95
C PRO A 37 4.90 -4.95 12.03
N GLN A 38 4.57 -6.22 11.71
CA GLN A 38 5.36 -7.05 10.79
C GLN A 38 5.09 -6.75 9.30
N GLY A 39 4.05 -5.98 8.98
CA GLY A 39 3.67 -5.65 7.60
C GLY A 39 4.47 -4.52 6.97
N GLY A 40 5.34 -3.84 7.74
CA GLY A 40 6.10 -2.69 7.26
C GLY A 40 5.21 -1.57 6.72
N LEU A 41 4.03 -1.38 7.32
CA LEU A 41 2.98 -0.43 6.95
C LEU A 41 3.37 1.00 7.32
N GLU A 42 4.44 1.48 6.70
CA GLU A 42 5.01 2.80 6.97
C GLU A 42 4.45 3.84 5.99
N GLN A 43 4.03 4.98 6.53
CA GLN A 43 3.46 6.10 5.77
C GLN A 43 2.29 5.64 4.88
N ASN A 44 2.34 5.95 3.57
CA ASN A 44 1.34 5.61 2.58
C ASN A 44 1.93 4.76 1.44
N PHE A 45 2.94 3.95 1.74
CA PHE A 45 3.55 3.13 0.71
C PHE A 45 2.73 1.91 0.37
N CYS A 46 2.79 1.49 -0.89
CA CYS A 46 2.18 0.24 -1.31
C CYS A 46 2.82 -0.94 -0.57
N ARG A 47 2.00 -1.71 0.12
CA ARG A 47 2.43 -2.84 0.95
C ARG A 47 1.52 -4.03 0.73
N ASN A 48 1.97 -5.16 1.23
CA ASN A 48 1.28 -6.42 1.05
C ASN A 48 1.30 -7.25 2.33
N PRO A 49 0.61 -6.80 3.39
CA PRO A 49 0.59 -7.52 4.66
C PRO A 49 -0.05 -8.91 4.51
N ASP A 50 -0.99 -9.09 3.57
CA ASP A 50 -1.68 -10.36 3.33
C ASP A 50 -0.89 -11.35 2.43
N GLY A 51 0.29 -10.99 1.94
CA GLY A 51 1.08 -11.87 1.06
C GLY A 51 0.41 -12.16 -0.29
N LYS A 52 -0.42 -11.24 -0.81
CA LYS A 52 -1.03 -11.31 -2.15
C LYS A 52 0.02 -11.27 -3.27
N ASN A 53 -0.42 -11.40 -4.52
CA ASN A 53 0.49 -11.38 -5.67
C ASN A 53 1.13 -10.00 -5.95
N ARG A 54 0.49 -8.90 -5.53
CA ARG A 54 0.96 -7.52 -5.72
C ARG A 54 0.69 -6.67 -4.47
N PRO A 55 1.54 -5.69 -4.15
CA PRO A 55 1.22 -4.74 -3.11
C PRO A 55 0.11 -3.80 -3.54
N TRP A 56 -0.61 -3.33 -2.55
CA TRP A 56 -1.79 -2.51 -2.68
C TRP A 56 -1.77 -1.44 -1.60
N CYS A 57 -2.65 -0.46 -1.73
CA CYS A 57 -2.85 0.54 -0.71
C CYS A 57 -4.33 0.97 -0.71
N PHE A 58 -4.79 1.53 0.40
CA PHE A 58 -6.05 2.28 0.40
C PHE A 58 -5.89 3.53 -0.45
N THR A 59 -6.91 3.98 -1.15
CA THR A 59 -6.81 5.21 -1.96
C THR A 59 -7.37 6.40 -1.19
N THR A 60 -6.99 7.61 -1.58
CA THR A 60 -7.61 8.83 -1.03
C THR A 60 -9.00 9.12 -1.61
N ASP A 61 -9.46 8.33 -2.59
CA ASP A 61 -10.77 8.51 -3.20
C ASP A 61 -11.84 7.71 -2.43
N PRO A 62 -12.92 8.34 -1.92
CA PRO A 62 -13.97 7.65 -1.18
C PRO A 62 -14.75 6.61 -2.03
N SER A 63 -14.66 6.69 -3.35
CA SER A 63 -15.29 5.74 -4.29
C SER A 63 -14.44 4.47 -4.47
N VAL A 64 -13.13 4.58 -4.28
CA VAL A 64 -12.18 3.48 -4.47
C VAL A 64 -11.54 3.12 -3.13
N ARG A 65 -12.06 2.08 -2.47
CA ARG A 65 -11.58 1.68 -1.15
C ARG A 65 -10.08 1.36 -1.14
N PHE A 66 -9.64 0.50 -2.03
CA PHE A 66 -8.24 0.15 -2.19
C PHE A 66 -7.97 -0.18 -3.65
N GLU A 67 -6.72 -0.05 -4.06
CA GLU A 67 -6.30 -0.41 -5.39
C GLU A 67 -4.90 -1.02 -5.37
N TYR A 68 -4.61 -1.83 -6.37
CA TYR A 68 -3.26 -2.37 -6.55
C TYR A 68 -2.34 -1.27 -7.03
N CYS A 69 -1.10 -1.32 -6.53
CA CYS A 69 -0.08 -0.42 -7.01
C CYS A 69 0.67 -1.07 -8.15
N ASN A 70 0.96 -0.26 -9.18
CA ASN A 70 1.89 -0.65 -10.21
C ASN A 70 3.32 -0.43 -9.71
N VAL A 71 3.72 -1.27 -8.76
CA VAL A 71 5.10 -1.34 -8.34
C VAL A 71 5.88 -2.02 -9.45
N SER A 72 6.67 -1.24 -10.16
CA SER A 72 7.75 -1.78 -10.98
C SER A 72 8.64 -2.57 -10.04
N LEU A 73 8.48 -3.91 -9.98
CA LEU A 73 9.45 -4.78 -9.32
C LEU A 73 10.81 -4.33 -9.83
N CYS A 74 11.62 -3.79 -8.92
CA CYS A 74 12.87 -3.14 -9.26
C CYS A 74 13.58 -3.98 -10.32
N GLN A 75 13.80 -3.38 -11.49
CA GLN A 75 14.74 -3.91 -12.46
C GLN A 75 16.07 -3.93 -11.70
N CYS A 76 16.54 -5.14 -11.40
CA CYS A 76 17.84 -5.34 -10.78
C CYS A 76 18.87 -4.69 -11.71
N GLU A 77 19.50 -3.61 -11.27
CA GLU A 77 20.80 -3.18 -11.79
C GLU A 77 21.86 -3.64 -10.80
#